data_AF-A0A822B086-F1
#
_entry.id   AF-A0A822B086-F1
#
_cell.length_a   1.000
_cell.length_b   1.000
_cell.length_c   1.000
_cell.angle_alpha   90.00
_cell.angle_beta   90.00
_cell.angle_gamma   90.00
#
_symmetry.space_group_name_H-M   'P 1'
#
loop_
_entity.id
_entity.type
_entity.pdbx_description
1 polymer ?
#
loop_
_entity_poly.entity_id
_entity_poly.type
_entity_poly.pdbx_seq_one_letter_code
_entity_poly.pdbx_strand_id
1 'polypeptide(L)'
;MNQRANVIPDALYEENQYTQRVNDNIRKKRKKKVNRKNVKFTNDSIYNLNEPISSLSEKDTVNQGHVYAQDENVDYTFDHDETEKQRVAQPPVVEENKQVTNEAEKLGTDEAPIIEYAEEPLLPLVDACAPLVDILHDLWTYVNMALEETPEEPPDGLTVDESAAIRLYTIEWAAPHRSLYSMLNYTLKNFSREELRPYFRYMKLFLTALVKLPCSPPLTVWRGVTKDLSAEFPPGTPVTWWSFSSTTTELTVLENNMYLGTTGARTLFSVEAINGRTIRAHSHFVTEDEILLLPGTHMIVQSQFSPATDLYIIHLKQVIPNETLLQPPFEGACLYPKIKRPWYRKKRIVIPLAFLVIMCIVATIIGAILGSRAANKEPRMYAFFDVL
;
A
#
# COMPACT_ATOMS: atom_id res chain seq x y z
N MET A 1 18.41 -44.71 -33.46
CA MET A 1 18.09 -44.57 -32.03
C MET A 1 19.32 -44.04 -31.31
N ASN A 2 19.19 -42.97 -30.53
CA ASN A 2 20.04 -42.74 -29.36
C ASN A 2 19.37 -41.65 -28.50
N GLN A 3 18.99 -41.99 -27.27
CA GLN A 3 18.40 -41.04 -26.33
C GLN A 3 19.53 -40.34 -25.58
N ARG A 4 19.59 -39.00 -25.62
CA ARG A 4 20.32 -38.23 -24.60
C ARG A 4 19.36 -37.98 -23.45
N ALA A 5 19.64 -38.58 -22.29
CA ALA A 5 18.96 -38.22 -21.05
C ALA A 5 19.45 -36.84 -20.60
N ASN A 6 18.53 -35.95 -20.23
CA ASN A 6 18.88 -34.69 -19.59
C ASN A 6 19.31 -34.98 -18.15
N VAL A 7 20.58 -34.74 -17.84
CA VAL A 7 21.07 -34.68 -16.46
C VAL A 7 20.69 -33.31 -15.92
N ILE A 8 19.92 -33.27 -14.82
CA ILE A 8 19.61 -32.05 -14.09
C ILE A 8 20.85 -31.72 -13.23
N PRO A 9 21.35 -30.46 -13.20
CA PRO A 9 22.49 -30.10 -12.35
C PRO A 9 22.18 -30.28 -10.86
N ASP A 10 23.09 -30.93 -10.12
CA ASP A 10 22.86 -31.31 -8.71
C ASP A 10 22.53 -30.13 -7.78
N ALA A 11 23.03 -28.92 -8.08
CA ALA A 11 22.73 -27.71 -7.31
C ALA A 11 21.21 -27.43 -7.20
N LEU A 12 20.46 -27.62 -8.29
CA LEU A 12 19.00 -27.46 -8.28
C LEU A 12 18.30 -28.55 -7.43
N TYR A 13 18.95 -29.69 -7.21
CA TYR A 13 18.41 -30.76 -6.37
C TYR A 13 18.67 -30.50 -4.88
N GLU A 14 19.85 -29.98 -4.52
CA GLU A 14 20.17 -29.58 -3.14
C GLU A 14 19.35 -28.36 -2.68
N GLU A 15 19.21 -27.34 -3.54
CA GLU A 15 18.37 -26.16 -3.27
C GLU A 15 16.91 -26.56 -3.00
N ASN A 16 16.32 -27.41 -3.86
CA ASN A 16 14.98 -27.94 -3.67
C ASN A 16 14.86 -28.73 -2.35
N GLN A 17 15.88 -29.49 -1.94
CA GLN A 17 15.87 -30.16 -0.64
C GLN A 17 16.00 -29.20 0.54
N TYR A 18 16.78 -28.12 0.44
CA TYR A 18 16.85 -27.09 1.47
C TYR A 18 15.48 -26.43 1.66
N THR A 19 14.88 -25.94 0.56
CA THR A 19 13.55 -25.33 0.53
C THR A 19 12.47 -26.26 1.10
N GLN A 20 12.46 -27.55 0.73
CA GLN A 20 11.54 -28.52 1.31
C GLN A 20 11.77 -28.71 2.83
N ARG A 21 13.03 -28.81 3.30
CA ARG A 21 13.33 -28.95 4.73
C ARG A 21 12.90 -27.71 5.54
N VAL A 22 13.06 -26.50 4.99
CA VAL A 22 12.58 -25.25 5.59
C VAL A 22 11.05 -25.27 5.69
N ASN A 23 10.34 -25.50 4.58
CA ASN A 23 8.87 -25.59 4.54
C ASN A 23 8.31 -26.61 5.54
N ASP A 24 8.94 -27.80 5.61
CA ASP A 24 8.50 -28.87 6.50
C ASP A 24 8.78 -28.54 7.99
N ASN A 25 9.85 -27.79 8.29
CA ASN A 25 10.15 -27.29 9.63
C ASN A 25 9.20 -26.16 10.07
N ILE A 26 8.83 -25.22 9.18
CA ILE A 26 7.78 -24.23 9.44
C ILE A 26 6.46 -24.94 9.76
N ARG A 27 6.09 -25.95 8.97
CA ARG A 27 4.87 -26.75 9.15
C ARG A 27 4.86 -27.52 10.49
N LYS A 28 6.01 -28.04 10.92
CA LYS A 28 6.19 -28.69 12.23
C LYS A 28 6.13 -27.68 13.39
N LYS A 29 6.77 -26.51 13.27
CA LYS A 29 6.67 -25.40 14.23
C LYS A 29 5.21 -24.97 14.43
N ARG A 30 4.47 -24.69 13.35
CA ARG A 30 3.05 -24.30 13.40
C ARG A 30 2.17 -25.34 14.13
N LYS A 31 2.26 -26.63 13.76
CA LYS A 31 1.54 -27.71 14.48
C LYS A 31 1.85 -27.74 15.99
N LYS A 32 3.10 -27.45 16.39
CA LYS A 32 3.51 -27.38 17.80
C LYS A 32 2.99 -26.10 18.52
N LYS A 33 2.81 -24.99 17.79
CA LYS A 33 2.20 -23.73 18.27
C LYS A 33 0.68 -23.90 18.50
N VAL A 34 -0.03 -24.58 17.58
CA VAL A 34 -1.46 -24.93 17.72
C VAL A 34 -1.71 -25.82 18.94
N ASN A 35 -0.95 -26.92 19.11
CA ASN A 35 -1.10 -27.78 20.29
C ASN A 35 -0.84 -27.01 21.61
N ARG A 36 0.08 -26.03 21.62
CA ARG A 36 0.32 -25.18 22.80
C ARG A 36 -0.80 -24.18 23.10
N LYS A 37 -1.53 -23.69 22.08
CA LYS A 37 -2.74 -22.86 22.28
C LYS A 37 -3.90 -23.70 22.84
N ASN A 38 -4.16 -24.88 22.28
CA ASN A 38 -5.27 -25.74 22.70
C ASN A 38 -5.11 -26.29 24.13
N VAL A 39 -3.89 -26.38 24.66
CA VAL A 39 -3.61 -26.77 26.05
C VAL A 39 -3.79 -25.62 27.06
N LYS A 40 -4.03 -24.38 26.61
CA LYS A 40 -4.15 -23.20 27.48
C LYS A 40 -5.59 -22.71 27.75
N PHE A 41 -6.61 -23.51 27.43
CA PHE A 41 -8.04 -23.15 27.56
C PHE A 41 -8.85 -24.11 28.46
N THR A 42 -8.29 -24.48 29.61
CA THR A 42 -9.01 -25.10 30.74
C THR A 42 -8.39 -24.62 32.05
N ASN A 43 -9.23 -24.27 33.03
CA ASN A 43 -8.90 -23.84 34.40
C ASN A 43 -8.23 -22.43 34.51
N ASP A 44 -8.56 -21.55 35.46
CA ASP A 44 -9.62 -21.57 36.49
C ASP A 44 -10.07 -20.15 36.91
N SER A 45 -10.98 -20.05 37.89
CA SER A 45 -11.85 -18.90 38.18
C SER A 45 -11.36 -17.85 39.20
N ILE A 46 -11.81 -16.59 39.01
CA ILE A 46 -12.35 -15.62 40.01
C ILE A 46 -11.50 -15.29 41.26
N TYR A 47 -11.19 -13.99 41.47
CA TYR A 47 -11.68 -13.18 42.62
C TYR A 47 -11.29 -11.68 42.51
N ASN A 48 -12.14 -10.80 43.04
CA ASN A 48 -11.89 -9.35 43.23
C ASN A 48 -11.40 -9.06 44.66
N LEU A 49 -10.66 -7.97 44.89
CA LEU A 49 -10.84 -7.06 46.05
C LEU A 49 -9.96 -5.78 45.99
N ASN A 50 -10.20 -4.87 46.94
CA ASN A 50 -9.74 -3.47 47.00
C ASN A 50 -9.12 -3.17 48.40
N GLU A 51 -8.49 -2.03 48.75
CA GLU A 51 -8.30 -0.73 48.06
C GLU A 51 -6.88 -0.12 48.42
N PRO A 52 -6.58 1.15 48.82
CA PRO A 52 -5.21 1.70 48.79
C PRO A 52 -4.69 2.19 50.20
N ILE A 53 -3.95 3.31 50.25
CA ILE A 53 -3.50 4.10 51.45
C ILE A 53 -2.24 3.53 52.16
N SER A 54 -1.15 4.27 52.49
CA SER A 54 -0.70 5.65 52.14
C SER A 54 0.73 6.00 52.63
N SER A 55 1.39 6.94 51.92
CA SER A 55 2.25 8.06 52.46
C SER A 55 3.58 7.82 53.23
N LEU A 56 4.35 8.92 53.35
CA LEU A 56 5.64 9.14 54.06
C LEU A 56 6.87 8.60 53.28
N SER A 57 7.92 9.37 52.93
CA SER A 57 8.78 10.35 53.64
C SER A 57 9.66 9.69 54.73
N GLU A 58 10.94 10.01 54.90
CA GLU A 58 11.72 11.21 54.53
C GLU A 58 13.25 10.92 54.63
N LYS A 59 14.12 11.53 53.80
CA LYS A 59 15.56 11.84 54.09
C LYS A 59 16.54 10.65 54.39
N ASP A 60 17.88 10.76 54.39
CA ASP A 60 18.82 11.82 53.99
C ASP A 60 20.23 11.28 53.63
N THR A 61 21.10 12.15 53.08
CA THR A 61 22.60 12.17 53.21
C THR A 61 23.57 11.11 52.61
N VAL A 62 24.56 11.67 51.86
CA VAL A 62 26.04 11.43 51.94
C VAL A 62 26.71 10.25 51.18
N ASN A 63 27.04 10.51 49.91
CA ASN A 63 28.39 10.82 49.37
C ASN A 63 29.62 9.86 49.54
N GLN A 64 30.26 9.56 48.38
CA GLN A 64 31.70 9.29 48.11
C GLN A 64 32.44 8.08 48.73
N GLY A 65 33.11 7.26 47.88
CA GLY A 65 34.46 6.78 48.25
C GLY A 65 35.13 5.52 47.64
N HIS A 66 35.30 5.42 46.30
CA HIS A 66 36.51 4.82 45.66
C HIS A 66 36.86 3.29 45.67
N VAL A 67 37.40 2.86 44.50
CA VAL A 67 38.51 1.89 44.28
C VAL A 67 38.25 0.36 44.19
N TYR A 68 38.22 -0.09 42.91
CA TYR A 68 38.65 -1.37 42.31
C TYR A 68 38.45 -2.73 43.01
N ALA A 69 37.68 -3.59 42.34
CA ALA A 69 38.03 -5.00 42.07
C ALA A 69 37.50 -5.41 40.68
N GLN A 70 38.09 -6.44 40.07
CA GLN A 70 37.56 -7.11 38.88
C GLN A 70 36.70 -8.31 39.32
N ASP A 71 35.69 -8.69 38.54
CA ASP A 71 35.47 -10.08 38.10
C ASP A 71 34.32 -10.18 37.08
N GLU A 72 34.13 -11.36 36.51
CA GLU A 72 33.42 -11.61 35.25
C GLU A 72 31.91 -11.93 35.40
N ASN A 73 31.24 -12.09 34.25
CA ASN A 73 29.84 -12.52 34.03
C ASN A 73 28.76 -11.42 34.15
N VAL A 74 28.45 -10.79 33.00
CA VAL A 74 27.17 -10.10 32.80
C VAL A 74 26.26 -11.02 31.98
N ASP A 75 25.22 -11.52 32.63
CA ASP A 75 24.09 -12.19 31.97
C ASP A 75 23.31 -11.14 31.17
N TYR A 76 23.19 -11.31 29.85
CA TYR A 76 22.44 -10.40 28.99
C TYR A 76 20.96 -10.77 28.99
N THR A 77 20.27 -10.43 30.08
CA THR A 77 18.81 -10.35 30.11
C THR A 77 18.34 -9.29 29.12
N PHE A 78 17.86 -9.73 27.95
CA PHE A 78 17.38 -8.85 26.89
C PHE A 78 15.99 -8.32 27.25
N ASP A 79 15.93 -7.22 28.01
CA ASP A 79 14.69 -6.53 28.32
C ASP A 79 13.96 -6.12 27.04
N HIS A 80 12.69 -6.53 26.92
CA HIS A 80 11.79 -6.05 25.85
C HIS A 80 11.21 -4.69 26.27
N ASP A 81 11.97 -3.64 25.99
CA ASP A 81 11.41 -2.29 25.91
C ASP A 81 10.57 -2.18 24.62
N GLU A 82 9.24 -2.11 24.74
CA GLU A 82 8.30 -1.99 23.62
C GLU A 82 8.31 -0.57 23.02
N THR A 83 9.49 -0.13 22.58
CA THR A 83 9.66 1.10 21.79
C THR A 83 8.91 0.96 20.47
N GLU A 84 8.12 1.99 20.14
CA GLU A 84 7.20 1.98 19.01
C GLU A 84 7.97 1.85 17.69
N LYS A 85 7.89 0.65 17.09
CA LYS A 85 8.59 0.32 15.86
C LYS A 85 8.07 1.17 14.69
N GLN A 86 8.89 2.12 14.25
CA GLN A 86 8.70 2.89 13.02
C GLN A 86 9.71 2.45 11.95
N ARG A 87 9.36 2.63 10.69
CA ARG A 87 10.16 2.23 9.53
C ARG A 87 11.33 3.17 9.27
N VAL A 88 12.47 2.58 8.88
CA VAL A 88 13.60 3.33 8.34
C VAL A 88 13.29 3.74 6.90
N ALA A 89 12.87 4.99 6.70
CA ALA A 89 12.81 5.59 5.38
C ALA A 89 14.18 5.63 4.70
N GLN A 90 14.16 5.72 3.36
CA GLN A 90 15.31 5.42 2.50
C GLN A 90 16.55 6.23 2.92
N PRO A 91 17.62 5.60 3.44
CA PRO A 91 18.83 6.32 3.77
C PRO A 91 19.43 6.93 2.49
N PRO A 92 20.04 8.13 2.56
CA PRO A 92 20.77 8.68 1.42
C PRO A 92 21.88 7.70 1.03
N VAL A 93 21.90 7.30 -0.25
CA VAL A 93 22.98 6.47 -0.79
C VAL A 93 24.25 7.31 -0.75
N VAL A 94 25.27 6.83 -0.02
CA VAL A 94 26.62 7.37 -0.13
C VAL A 94 27.16 6.92 -1.49
N GLU A 95 27.11 7.81 -2.47
CA GLU A 95 27.67 7.55 -3.80
C GLU A 95 29.19 7.51 -3.71
N GLU A 96 29.78 6.31 -3.86
CA GLU A 96 31.22 6.20 -4.09
C GLU A 96 31.57 6.85 -5.43
N ASN A 97 32.36 7.93 -5.36
CA ASN A 97 32.74 8.76 -6.50
C ASN A 97 33.63 7.98 -7.51
N LYS A 98 33.00 7.21 -8.40
CA LYS A 98 33.63 6.83 -9.67
C LYS A 98 33.72 8.08 -10.54
N GLN A 99 34.95 8.52 -10.83
CA GLN A 99 35.21 9.69 -11.65
C GLN A 99 34.60 9.51 -13.04
N VAL A 100 33.55 10.28 -13.34
CA VAL A 100 32.94 10.29 -14.68
C VAL A 100 33.90 11.01 -15.64
N THR A 101 34.56 10.23 -16.48
CA THR A 101 35.19 10.73 -17.71
C THR A 101 34.11 11.05 -18.74
N ASN A 102 34.30 12.13 -19.50
CA ASN A 102 33.28 12.67 -20.40
C ASN A 102 33.11 11.84 -21.68
N GLU A 103 32.25 10.81 -21.65
CA GLU A 103 31.70 10.19 -22.86
C GLU A 103 30.16 10.24 -22.83
N ALA A 104 29.58 10.80 -23.89
CA ALA A 104 28.19 11.27 -23.91
C ALA A 104 27.21 10.21 -24.45
N GLU A 105 27.17 9.03 -23.81
CA GLU A 105 26.14 8.03 -24.12
C GLU A 105 24.88 8.28 -23.27
N LYS A 106 23.78 8.65 -23.95
CA LYS A 106 22.44 8.59 -23.37
C LYS A 106 22.02 7.13 -23.22
N LEU A 107 22.38 6.49 -22.10
CA LEU A 107 21.68 5.31 -21.65
C LEU A 107 20.28 5.74 -21.17
N GLY A 108 19.31 5.71 -22.09
CA GLY A 108 17.93 6.04 -21.77
C GLY A 108 17.38 5.02 -20.78
N THR A 109 16.91 5.48 -19.63
CA THR A 109 16.10 4.66 -18.72
C THR A 109 14.86 4.20 -19.48
N ASP A 110 14.73 2.90 -19.70
CA ASP A 110 13.63 2.36 -20.50
C ASP A 110 12.30 2.56 -19.76
N GLU A 111 11.48 3.48 -20.26
CA GLU A 111 10.14 3.79 -19.74
C GLU A 111 9.10 2.72 -20.11
N ALA A 112 9.56 1.55 -20.58
CA ALA A 112 8.73 0.37 -20.82
C ALA A 112 7.78 0.06 -19.65
N PRO A 113 6.55 -0.40 -19.94
CA PRO A 113 5.60 -0.79 -18.91
C PRO A 113 6.07 -2.06 -18.16
N ILE A 114 5.50 -2.30 -16.98
CA ILE A 114 5.81 -3.49 -16.17
C ILE A 114 4.73 -4.53 -16.43
N ILE A 115 4.98 -5.48 -17.34
CA ILE A 115 3.93 -6.38 -17.85
C ILE A 115 4.23 -7.86 -17.66
N GLU A 116 5.48 -8.27 -17.83
CA GLU A 116 5.93 -9.64 -17.93
C GLU A 116 5.75 -10.41 -16.62
N TYR A 117 5.85 -9.71 -15.48
CA TYR A 117 5.65 -10.28 -14.15
C TYR A 117 4.26 -10.93 -13.97
N ALA A 118 3.25 -10.49 -14.75
CA ALA A 118 1.91 -11.03 -14.69
C ALA A 118 1.80 -12.46 -15.28
N GLU A 119 2.76 -12.87 -16.12
CA GLU A 119 2.80 -14.19 -16.74
C GLU A 119 3.51 -15.25 -15.86
N GLU A 120 4.22 -14.85 -14.80
CA GLU A 120 4.74 -15.80 -13.81
C GLU A 120 3.59 -16.52 -13.08
N PRO A 121 3.77 -17.79 -12.68
CA PRO A 121 2.79 -18.50 -11.86
C PRO A 121 2.65 -17.86 -10.48
N LEU A 122 1.44 -17.91 -9.90
CA LEU A 122 1.25 -17.56 -8.49
C LEU A 122 1.83 -18.67 -7.61
N LEU A 123 2.83 -18.33 -6.79
CA LEU A 123 3.61 -19.26 -5.97
C LEU A 123 3.51 -18.93 -4.47
N PRO A 124 3.78 -19.90 -3.57
CA PRO A 124 4.03 -19.63 -2.15
C PRO A 124 5.20 -18.64 -1.96
N LEU A 125 5.26 -17.96 -0.81
CA LEU A 125 6.24 -16.89 -0.59
C LEU A 125 7.69 -17.39 -0.70
N VAL A 126 7.97 -18.60 -0.21
CA VAL A 126 9.32 -19.19 -0.25
C VAL A 126 9.77 -19.41 -1.70
N ASP A 127 8.92 -20.04 -2.52
CA ASP A 127 9.22 -20.33 -3.93
C ASP A 127 9.22 -19.06 -4.80
N ALA A 128 8.44 -18.05 -4.41
CA ALA A 128 8.40 -16.74 -5.05
C ALA A 128 9.66 -15.89 -4.74
N CYS A 129 10.27 -16.08 -3.58
CA CYS A 129 11.50 -15.41 -3.15
C CYS A 129 12.80 -16.11 -3.59
N ALA A 130 12.76 -17.39 -3.99
CA ALA A 130 13.97 -18.16 -4.34
C ALA A 130 14.93 -17.47 -5.34
N PRO A 131 14.47 -16.82 -6.44
CA PRO A 131 15.38 -16.14 -7.37
C PRO A 131 16.12 -14.91 -6.81
N LEU A 132 15.81 -14.49 -5.57
CA LEU A 132 16.39 -13.33 -4.91
C LEU A 132 17.46 -13.70 -3.87
N VAL A 133 17.76 -14.99 -3.67
CA VAL A 133 18.67 -15.47 -2.61
C VAL A 133 20.09 -14.89 -2.74
N ASP A 134 20.61 -14.80 -3.96
CA ASP A 134 21.94 -14.23 -4.25
C ASP A 134 21.95 -12.68 -4.33
N ILE A 135 20.76 -12.06 -4.25
CA ILE A 135 20.56 -10.61 -4.41
C ILE A 135 20.28 -9.93 -3.05
N LEU A 136 19.60 -10.62 -2.15
CA LEU A 136 19.12 -10.08 -0.87
C LEU A 136 19.79 -10.79 0.32
N HIS A 137 20.54 -10.03 1.11
CA HIS A 137 21.21 -10.54 2.31
C HIS A 137 20.20 -11.16 3.30
N ASP A 138 20.55 -12.35 3.81
CA ASP A 138 19.79 -13.13 4.80
C ASP A 138 18.29 -13.28 4.49
N LEU A 139 17.93 -13.33 3.20
CA LEU A 139 16.55 -13.36 2.73
C LEU A 139 15.67 -14.38 3.44
N TRP A 140 16.19 -15.58 3.71
CA TRP A 140 15.43 -16.65 4.35
C TRP A 140 15.05 -16.34 5.79
N THR A 141 15.86 -15.60 6.56
CA THR A 141 15.49 -15.18 7.92
C THR A 141 14.32 -14.21 7.89
N TYR A 142 14.33 -13.25 6.96
CA TYR A 142 13.25 -12.28 6.79
C TYR A 142 11.96 -12.91 6.21
N VAL A 143 12.07 -13.85 5.28
CA VAL A 143 10.93 -14.67 4.78
C VAL A 143 10.32 -15.49 5.93
N ASN A 144 11.15 -16.13 6.77
CA ASN A 144 10.66 -16.86 7.94
C ASN A 144 9.97 -15.93 8.96
N MET A 145 10.53 -14.74 9.22
CA MET A 145 9.93 -13.73 10.10
C MET A 145 8.54 -13.31 9.59
N ALA A 146 8.42 -12.97 8.30
CA ALA A 146 7.15 -12.62 7.68
C ALA A 146 6.10 -13.75 7.77
N LEU A 147 6.51 -15.02 7.66
CA LEU A 147 5.63 -16.18 7.78
C LEU A 147 5.27 -16.54 9.25
N GLU A 148 6.15 -16.31 10.22
CA GLU A 148 5.88 -16.62 11.63
C GLU A 148 5.04 -15.53 12.35
N GLU A 149 5.12 -14.29 11.87
CA GLU A 149 4.28 -13.16 12.30
C GLU A 149 2.90 -13.12 11.63
N THR A 150 2.79 -13.48 10.35
CA THR A 150 1.50 -13.45 9.65
C THR A 150 0.51 -14.46 10.28
N PRO A 151 -0.74 -14.04 10.59
CA PRO A 151 -1.77 -14.91 11.13
C PRO A 151 -2.04 -16.17 10.30
N GLU A 152 -2.54 -17.22 10.96
CA GLU A 152 -2.96 -18.46 10.26
C GLU A 152 -4.23 -18.23 9.40
N GLU A 153 -5.05 -17.24 9.78
CA GLU A 153 -6.15 -16.69 8.99
C GLU A 153 -5.95 -15.16 8.86
N PRO A 154 -5.34 -14.66 7.77
CA PRO A 154 -5.20 -13.23 7.52
C PRO A 154 -6.53 -12.54 7.21
N PRO A 155 -6.64 -11.22 7.46
CA PRO A 155 -7.82 -10.44 7.08
C PRO A 155 -7.93 -10.24 5.55
N ASP A 156 -9.01 -9.57 5.14
CA ASP A 156 -9.28 -9.14 3.76
C ASP A 156 -9.30 -10.24 2.68
N GLY A 157 -9.36 -11.51 3.09
CA GLY A 157 -9.41 -12.67 2.19
C GLY A 157 -8.07 -13.01 1.53
N LEU A 158 -6.96 -12.51 2.07
CA LEU A 158 -5.62 -12.88 1.62
C LEU A 158 -5.23 -14.27 2.13
N THR A 159 -4.44 -14.99 1.34
CA THR A 159 -3.74 -16.19 1.84
C THR A 159 -2.60 -15.78 2.79
N VAL A 160 -2.10 -16.76 3.55
CA VAL A 160 -0.93 -16.56 4.42
C VAL A 160 0.27 -16.05 3.61
N ASP A 161 0.55 -16.63 2.44
CA ASP A 161 1.65 -16.22 1.57
C ASP A 161 1.45 -14.81 0.98
N GLU A 162 0.22 -14.44 0.61
CA GLU A 162 -0.11 -13.10 0.11
C GLU A 162 0.06 -12.04 1.21
N SER A 163 -0.46 -12.29 2.41
CA SER A 163 -0.27 -11.39 3.56
C SER A 163 1.19 -11.33 4.02
N ALA A 164 1.92 -12.45 3.95
CA ALA A 164 3.34 -12.49 4.30
C ALA A 164 4.22 -11.81 3.23
N ALA A 165 3.82 -11.81 1.95
CA ALA A 165 4.51 -11.04 0.92
C ALA A 165 4.44 -9.53 1.22
N ILE A 166 3.26 -9.02 1.61
CA ILE A 166 3.09 -7.63 2.05
C ILE A 166 3.92 -7.37 3.31
N ARG A 167 3.88 -8.27 4.31
CA ARG A 167 4.71 -8.14 5.51
C ARG A 167 6.21 -8.05 5.19
N LEU A 168 6.71 -8.93 4.32
CA LEU A 168 8.11 -8.96 3.88
C LEU A 168 8.54 -7.68 3.16
N TYR A 169 7.64 -7.04 2.40
CA TYR A 169 7.88 -5.72 1.82
C TYR A 169 7.99 -4.62 2.90
N THR A 170 7.33 -4.77 4.05
CA THR A 170 7.32 -3.75 5.10
C THR A 170 8.43 -3.89 6.14
N ILE A 171 9.03 -5.07 6.32
CA ILE A 171 10.17 -5.24 7.25
C ILE A 171 11.40 -4.47 6.73
N GLU A 172 12.16 -3.85 7.63
CA GLU A 172 13.50 -3.32 7.33
C GLU A 172 14.60 -4.28 7.79
N TRP A 173 15.69 -4.29 7.02
CA TRP A 173 16.84 -5.16 7.25
C TRP A 173 17.84 -4.47 8.19
N ALA A 174 18.66 -5.25 8.89
CA ALA A 174 19.70 -4.71 9.75
C ALA A 174 20.77 -3.98 8.91
N ALA A 175 21.10 -2.75 9.29
CA ALA A 175 22.19 -1.99 8.67
C ALA A 175 23.52 -2.78 8.77
N PRO A 176 24.36 -2.81 7.71
CA PRO A 176 24.30 -1.97 6.50
C PRO A 176 23.46 -2.54 5.34
N HIS A 177 22.72 -3.64 5.54
CA HIS A 177 22.10 -4.37 4.44
C HIS A 177 20.78 -3.73 3.97
N ARG A 178 20.57 -3.75 2.65
CA ARG A 178 19.36 -3.20 2.03
C ARG A 178 18.20 -4.19 2.11
N SER A 179 17.04 -3.72 2.56
CA SER A 179 15.80 -4.48 2.58
C SER A 179 15.28 -4.86 1.21
N LEU A 180 14.39 -5.87 1.14
CA LEU A 180 13.70 -6.23 -0.11
C LEU A 180 13.01 -5.00 -0.72
N TYR A 181 12.34 -4.20 0.11
CA TYR A 181 11.75 -2.91 -0.27
C TYR A 181 12.77 -1.95 -0.89
N SER A 182 13.90 -1.74 -0.21
CA SER A 182 14.94 -0.82 -0.64
C SER A 182 15.55 -1.24 -1.98
N MET A 183 15.78 -2.54 -2.20
CA MET A 183 16.35 -3.03 -3.44
C MET A 183 15.33 -3.05 -4.58
N LEU A 184 14.14 -3.63 -4.37
CA LEU A 184 13.08 -3.71 -5.40
C LEU A 184 12.71 -2.32 -5.95
N ASN A 185 12.53 -1.32 -5.08
CA ASN A 185 12.19 0.02 -5.53
C ASN A 185 13.35 0.77 -6.20
N TYR A 186 14.59 0.38 -5.93
CA TYR A 186 15.78 0.89 -6.59
C TYR A 186 15.97 0.26 -7.97
N THR A 187 15.72 -1.04 -8.12
CA THR A 187 15.63 -1.73 -9.42
C THR A 187 14.53 -1.11 -10.28
N LEU A 188 13.31 -0.98 -9.74
CA LEU A 188 12.16 -0.37 -10.43
C LEU A 188 12.42 1.05 -10.94
N LYS A 189 13.23 1.86 -10.24
CA LYS A 189 13.50 3.26 -10.62
C LYS A 189 14.63 3.40 -11.64
N ASN A 190 15.76 2.70 -11.45
CA ASN A 190 17.03 3.08 -12.09
C ASN A 190 17.55 2.05 -13.11
N PHE A 191 16.88 0.91 -13.27
CA PHE A 191 17.36 -0.22 -14.07
C PHE A 191 16.35 -0.65 -15.14
N SER A 192 16.82 -1.44 -16.10
CA SER A 192 15.99 -1.99 -17.17
C SER A 192 14.96 -3.01 -16.66
N ARG A 193 13.96 -3.34 -17.49
CA ARG A 193 12.99 -4.40 -17.16
C ARG A 193 13.62 -5.79 -17.11
N GLU A 194 14.75 -6.01 -17.78
CA GLU A 194 15.53 -7.26 -17.68
C GLU A 194 16.13 -7.47 -16.29
N GLU A 195 16.66 -6.40 -15.67
CA GLU A 195 17.24 -6.45 -14.32
C GLU A 195 16.18 -6.58 -13.22
N LEU A 196 14.91 -6.30 -13.55
CA LEU A 196 13.75 -6.54 -12.68
C LEU A 196 13.28 -8.01 -12.69
N ARG A 197 13.69 -8.82 -13.68
CA ARG A 197 13.21 -10.21 -13.86
C ARG A 197 13.33 -11.13 -12.64
N PRO A 198 14.42 -11.09 -11.83
CA PRO A 198 14.50 -11.90 -10.61
C PRO A 198 13.35 -11.63 -9.62
N TYR A 199 12.83 -10.41 -9.61
CA TYR A 199 11.72 -10.01 -8.73
C TYR A 199 10.35 -10.43 -9.25
N PHE A 200 10.20 -10.88 -10.50
CA PHE A 200 8.87 -11.09 -11.11
C PHE A 200 7.98 -12.08 -10.34
N ARG A 201 8.53 -13.18 -9.81
CA ARG A 201 7.75 -14.14 -9.00
C ARG A 201 7.28 -13.55 -7.67
N TYR A 202 8.15 -12.82 -7.00
CA TYR A 202 7.78 -12.08 -5.79
C TYR A 202 6.74 -11.00 -6.10
N MET A 203 6.93 -10.22 -7.17
CA MET A 203 6.00 -9.19 -7.63
C MET A 203 4.64 -9.79 -8.00
N LYS A 204 4.59 -10.97 -8.62
CA LYS A 204 3.35 -11.70 -8.95
C LYS A 204 2.54 -11.98 -7.70
N LEU A 205 3.17 -12.52 -6.65
CA LEU A 205 2.52 -12.78 -5.36
C LEU A 205 2.11 -11.48 -4.65
N PHE A 206 3.04 -10.53 -4.53
CA PHE A 206 2.85 -9.26 -3.82
C PHE A 206 1.77 -8.38 -4.46
N LEU A 207 1.77 -8.23 -5.79
CA LEU A 207 0.72 -7.48 -6.49
C LEU A 207 -0.61 -8.24 -6.54
N THR A 208 -0.61 -9.57 -6.55
CA THR A 208 -1.86 -10.35 -6.35
C THR A 208 -2.48 -10.01 -4.99
N ALA A 209 -1.69 -9.97 -3.93
CA ALA A 209 -2.12 -9.58 -2.59
C ALA A 209 -2.67 -8.13 -2.57
N LEU A 210 -1.88 -7.15 -3.04
CA LEU A 210 -2.27 -5.73 -3.06
C LEU A 210 -3.51 -5.45 -3.90
N VAL A 211 -3.71 -6.17 -5.02
CA VAL A 211 -4.84 -5.91 -5.92
C VAL A 211 -6.13 -6.61 -5.48
N LYS A 212 -6.04 -7.65 -4.63
CA LYS A 212 -7.18 -8.16 -3.85
C LYS A 212 -7.67 -7.15 -2.81
N LEU A 213 -6.76 -6.43 -2.15
CA LEU A 213 -7.13 -5.38 -1.20
C LEU A 213 -7.96 -4.27 -1.89
N PRO A 214 -8.97 -3.71 -1.20
CA PRO A 214 -9.80 -2.66 -1.77
C PRO A 214 -8.97 -1.40 -2.06
N CYS A 215 -9.27 -0.72 -3.17
CA CYS A 215 -8.80 0.64 -3.37
C CYS A 215 -9.35 1.53 -2.24
N SER A 216 -8.49 2.31 -1.58
CA SER A 216 -8.94 3.42 -0.75
C SER A 216 -9.83 4.37 -1.58
N PRO A 217 -10.86 5.00 -0.99
CA PRO A 217 -11.56 6.11 -1.64
C PRO A 217 -10.56 7.21 -2.02
N PRO A 218 -10.81 8.00 -3.10
CA PRO A 218 -9.89 9.07 -3.48
C PRO A 218 -9.59 10.03 -2.33
N LEU A 219 -8.31 10.23 -2.01
CA LEU A 219 -7.84 11.01 -0.86
C LEU A 219 -6.49 11.67 -1.15
N THR A 220 -6.11 12.63 -0.31
CA THR A 220 -4.74 13.14 -0.27
C THR A 220 -3.88 12.24 0.62
N VAL A 221 -2.73 11.79 0.11
CA VAL A 221 -1.68 11.10 0.88
C VAL A 221 -0.37 11.87 0.80
N TRP A 222 0.51 11.64 1.79
CA TRP A 222 1.73 12.41 2.00
C TRP A 222 2.97 11.52 1.97
N ARG A 223 4.09 12.06 1.48
CA ARG A 223 5.41 11.42 1.52
C ARG A 223 6.53 12.45 1.67
N GLY A 224 7.33 12.31 2.71
CA GLY A 224 8.58 13.05 2.87
C GLY A 224 9.75 12.37 2.16
N VAL A 225 10.71 13.17 1.70
CA VAL A 225 12.08 12.73 1.38
C VAL A 225 13.11 13.79 1.77
N THR A 226 14.29 13.37 2.19
CA THR A 226 15.41 14.20 2.68
C THR A 226 16.31 14.74 1.55
N LYS A 227 15.70 15.18 0.44
CA LYS A 227 16.37 16.02 -0.58
C LYS A 227 15.41 16.99 -1.28
N ASP A 228 15.95 18.03 -1.91
CA ASP A 228 15.22 18.85 -2.89
C ASP A 228 14.93 18.02 -4.16
N LEU A 229 13.72 18.19 -4.69
CA LEU A 229 13.19 17.58 -5.90
C LEU A 229 12.43 18.59 -6.79
N SER A 230 12.40 19.87 -6.43
CA SER A 230 11.67 20.91 -7.16
C SER A 230 12.04 20.96 -8.65
N ALA A 231 13.32 20.83 -8.99
CA ALA A 231 13.79 20.78 -10.37
C ALA A 231 13.36 19.51 -11.15
N GLU A 232 13.10 18.38 -10.48
CA GLU A 232 12.69 17.12 -11.12
C GLU A 232 11.18 17.09 -11.49
N PHE A 233 10.34 18.00 -10.94
CA PHE A 233 8.87 17.96 -11.07
C PHE A 233 8.21 19.29 -11.51
N PRO A 234 8.59 19.92 -12.64
CA PRO A 234 8.02 21.22 -13.05
C PRO A 234 6.47 21.20 -13.19
N PRO A 235 5.73 22.24 -12.73
CA PRO A 235 4.28 22.28 -12.80
C PRO A 235 3.70 22.07 -14.22
N GLY A 236 2.60 21.32 -14.31
CA GLY A 236 1.92 20.99 -15.56
C GLY A 236 2.49 19.77 -16.31
N THR A 237 3.62 19.20 -15.89
CA THR A 237 4.18 18.00 -16.55
C THR A 237 3.58 16.69 -16.03
N PRO A 238 3.56 15.63 -16.87
CA PRO A 238 3.29 14.27 -16.44
C PRO A 238 4.53 13.65 -15.77
N VAL A 239 4.31 12.80 -14.76
CA VAL A 239 5.36 12.01 -14.09
C VAL A 239 4.83 10.61 -13.80
N THR A 240 5.68 9.59 -14.01
CA THR A 240 5.39 8.20 -13.63
C THR A 240 6.32 7.76 -12.48
N TRP A 241 5.75 7.41 -11.33
CA TRP A 241 6.50 6.72 -10.28
C TRP A 241 6.54 5.22 -10.58
N TRP A 242 7.71 4.76 -11.06
CA TRP A 242 7.97 3.35 -11.34
C TRP A 242 8.16 2.49 -10.09
N SER A 243 8.72 3.05 -9.01
CA SER A 243 8.75 2.41 -7.69
C SER A 243 7.34 2.32 -7.07
N PHE A 244 7.11 1.31 -6.22
CA PHE A 244 6.06 1.40 -5.20
C PHE A 244 6.34 2.61 -4.29
N SER A 245 5.31 3.38 -3.93
CA SER A 245 5.46 4.56 -3.08
C SER A 245 4.70 4.36 -1.77
N SER A 246 5.43 4.23 -0.67
CA SER A 246 4.89 4.23 0.69
C SER A 246 4.47 5.66 1.06
N THR A 247 3.23 5.82 1.52
CA THR A 247 2.62 7.12 1.87
C THR A 247 1.74 6.98 3.11
N THR A 248 1.49 8.08 3.80
CA THR A 248 0.63 8.12 5.01
C THR A 248 -0.45 9.21 4.88
N THR A 249 -1.53 9.11 5.67
CA THR A 249 -2.48 10.21 5.87
C THR A 249 -2.02 11.18 6.95
N GLU A 250 -1.22 10.71 7.90
CA GLU A 250 -0.86 11.44 9.11
C GLU A 250 0.47 12.21 8.95
N LEU A 251 0.39 13.53 8.81
CA LEU A 251 1.55 14.40 8.64
C LEU A 251 2.55 14.33 9.81
N THR A 252 2.08 13.99 11.02
CA THR A 252 2.91 13.82 12.23
C THR A 252 3.98 12.73 12.07
N VAL A 253 3.69 11.67 11.32
CA VAL A 253 4.67 10.59 11.03
C VAL A 253 5.88 11.14 10.27
N LEU A 254 5.70 12.19 9.46
CA LEU A 254 6.76 12.80 8.65
C LEU A 254 7.65 13.78 9.44
N GLU A 255 7.27 14.20 10.65
CA GLU A 255 8.09 15.08 11.51
C GLU A 255 9.40 14.41 11.96
N ASN A 256 9.41 13.06 12.01
CA ASN A 256 10.62 12.28 12.23
C ASN A 256 11.64 12.55 11.10
N ASN A 257 12.88 12.92 11.50
CA ASN A 257 14.00 13.26 10.60
C ASN A 257 14.40 12.15 9.62
N MET A 258 13.91 10.93 9.85
CA MET A 258 14.03 9.78 8.96
C MET A 258 13.23 9.93 7.66
N TYR A 259 12.11 10.68 7.67
CA TYR A 259 11.18 10.85 6.55
C TYR A 259 11.30 12.21 5.83
N LEU A 260 10.84 13.27 6.49
CA LEU A 260 10.97 14.66 6.03
C LEU A 260 11.88 15.42 6.99
N GLY A 261 11.56 15.37 8.28
CA GLY A 261 12.29 16.10 9.31
C GLY A 261 12.10 17.61 9.28
N THR A 262 12.86 18.26 10.16
CA THR A 262 12.78 19.72 10.36
C THR A 262 13.95 20.50 9.75
N THR A 263 15.01 19.84 9.30
CA THR A 263 16.27 20.45 8.83
C THR A 263 16.75 19.85 7.50
N GLY A 264 17.59 20.61 6.79
CA GLY A 264 18.18 20.20 5.50
C GLY A 264 17.21 20.27 4.32
N ALA A 265 17.76 20.11 3.10
CA ALA A 265 16.99 20.06 1.86
C ALA A 265 16.01 18.88 1.90
N ARG A 266 14.71 19.16 1.81
CA ARG A 266 13.66 18.16 2.00
C ARG A 266 12.40 18.48 1.19
N THR A 267 11.79 17.45 0.63
CA THR A 267 10.59 17.56 -0.20
C THR A 267 9.42 16.82 0.41
N LEU A 268 8.29 17.50 0.58
CA LEU A 268 7.01 16.93 0.94
C LEU A 268 6.13 16.81 -0.30
N PHE A 269 5.84 15.58 -0.71
CA PHE A 269 4.82 15.32 -1.72
C PHE A 269 3.43 15.32 -1.09
N SER A 270 2.52 16.06 -1.71
CA SER A 270 1.07 15.97 -1.51
C SER A 270 0.47 15.31 -2.74
N VAL A 271 -0.24 14.19 -2.57
CA VAL A 271 -0.70 13.38 -3.71
C VAL A 271 -2.20 13.14 -3.62
N GLU A 272 -2.98 13.68 -4.57
CA GLU A 272 -4.36 13.23 -4.78
C GLU A 272 -4.33 11.81 -5.37
N ALA A 273 -4.41 10.79 -4.52
CA ALA A 273 -4.39 9.39 -4.89
C ALA A 273 -5.81 8.87 -5.18
N ILE A 274 -5.94 8.04 -6.21
CA ILE A 274 -7.20 7.42 -6.64
C ILE A 274 -7.21 5.89 -6.51
N ASN A 275 -6.07 5.23 -6.29
CA ASN A 275 -6.01 3.77 -6.17
C ASN A 275 -5.06 3.21 -5.09
N GLY A 276 -4.63 4.03 -4.15
CA GLY A 276 -3.80 3.60 -3.03
C GLY A 276 -4.42 2.42 -2.27
N ARG A 277 -3.57 1.54 -1.73
CA ARG A 277 -3.98 0.37 -0.94
C ARG A 277 -3.51 0.56 0.49
N THR A 278 -4.43 0.62 1.45
CA THR A 278 -4.02 0.49 2.86
C THR A 278 -3.45 -0.91 3.09
N ILE A 279 -2.29 -1.01 3.74
CA ILE A 279 -1.66 -2.29 4.07
C ILE A 279 -1.46 -2.49 5.57
N ARG A 280 -2.04 -1.60 6.41
CA ARG A 280 -1.94 -1.60 7.88
C ARG A 280 -2.13 -2.98 8.51
N ALA A 281 -3.15 -3.74 8.07
CA ALA A 281 -3.49 -5.05 8.62
C ALA A 281 -2.49 -6.18 8.26
N HIS A 282 -1.60 -5.93 7.30
CA HIS A 282 -0.61 -6.90 6.81
C HIS A 282 0.84 -6.46 7.05
N SER A 283 1.08 -5.16 7.27
CA SER A 283 2.40 -4.57 7.56
C SER A 283 3.03 -5.09 8.86
N HIS A 284 4.37 -5.07 8.93
CA HIS A 284 5.13 -5.22 10.17
C HIS A 284 4.93 -4.01 11.10
N PHE A 285 4.74 -2.81 10.54
CA PHE A 285 4.51 -1.56 11.27
C PHE A 285 3.01 -1.19 11.21
N VAL A 286 2.24 -1.65 12.19
CA VAL A 286 0.75 -1.55 12.22
C VAL A 286 0.26 -0.14 12.62
N THR A 287 1.17 0.73 13.06
CA THR A 287 0.88 2.09 13.55
C THR A 287 0.99 3.18 12.48
N GLU A 288 1.68 2.95 11.36
CA GLU A 288 2.01 3.99 10.36
C GLU A 288 0.84 4.37 9.42
N ASP A 289 -0.28 3.64 9.52
CA ASP A 289 -1.47 3.72 8.64
C ASP A 289 -1.12 3.71 7.14
N GLU A 290 -0.09 2.94 6.79
CA GLU A 290 0.55 2.94 5.46
C GLU A 290 -0.45 2.69 4.32
N ILE A 291 -0.49 3.64 3.38
CA ILE A 291 -1.15 3.53 2.08
C ILE A 291 -0.06 3.40 1.02
N LEU A 292 -0.05 2.26 0.33
CA LEU A 292 0.90 1.97 -0.72
C LEU A 292 0.32 2.37 -2.09
N LEU A 293 1.07 3.17 -2.85
CA LEU A 293 0.83 3.42 -4.27
C LEU A 293 1.58 2.37 -5.10
N LEU A 294 0.93 1.86 -6.14
CA LEU A 294 1.45 0.82 -7.01
C LEU A 294 2.53 1.35 -7.98
N PRO A 295 3.47 0.50 -8.46
CA PRO A 295 4.45 0.88 -9.47
C PRO A 295 3.77 1.27 -10.78
N GLY A 296 4.40 2.16 -11.55
CA GLY A 296 3.78 2.75 -12.74
C GLY A 296 2.68 3.77 -12.41
N THR A 297 2.70 4.36 -11.21
CA THR A 297 1.71 5.39 -10.80
C THR A 297 1.92 6.67 -11.60
N HIS A 298 1.00 6.94 -12.53
CA HIS A 298 1.02 8.13 -13.39
C HIS A 298 0.28 9.31 -12.74
N MET A 299 0.89 10.50 -12.79
CA MET A 299 0.39 11.72 -12.15
C MET A 299 0.69 12.94 -13.02
N ILE A 300 -0.03 14.04 -12.79
CA ILE A 300 0.31 15.38 -13.31
C ILE A 300 0.72 16.28 -12.14
N VAL A 301 1.85 16.98 -12.26
CA VAL A 301 2.23 18.02 -11.29
C VAL A 301 1.24 19.17 -11.36
N GLN A 302 0.54 19.46 -10.27
CA GLN A 302 -0.42 20.56 -10.19
C GLN A 302 0.28 21.89 -9.84
N SER A 303 1.17 21.85 -8.85
CA SER A 303 1.87 23.04 -8.34
C SER A 303 3.09 22.67 -7.51
N GLN A 304 3.96 23.65 -7.27
CA GLN A 304 5.01 23.61 -6.26
C GLN A 304 4.90 24.82 -5.33
N PHE A 305 5.45 24.72 -4.12
CA PHE A 305 5.55 25.82 -3.18
C PHE A 305 6.72 25.59 -2.20
N SER A 306 7.48 26.63 -1.87
CA SER A 306 8.58 26.58 -0.89
C SER A 306 8.23 27.47 0.32
N PRO A 307 7.53 26.95 1.35
CA PRO A 307 7.06 27.74 2.49
C PRO A 307 8.17 28.20 3.46
N ALA A 308 9.31 27.52 3.47
CA ALA A 308 10.42 27.77 4.38
C ALA A 308 11.75 27.37 3.74
N THR A 309 12.86 27.82 4.33
CA THR A 309 14.22 27.44 3.89
C THR A 309 14.36 25.92 3.84
N ASP A 310 14.92 25.46 2.72
CA ASP A 310 15.19 24.06 2.41
C ASP A 310 13.96 23.12 2.36
N LEU A 311 12.73 23.65 2.50
CA LEU A 311 11.49 22.87 2.43
C LEU A 311 10.73 23.15 1.14
N TYR A 312 10.53 22.10 0.34
CA TYR A 312 9.81 22.13 -0.92
C TYR A 312 8.54 21.28 -0.81
N ILE A 313 7.41 21.81 -1.26
CA ILE A 313 6.14 21.09 -1.34
C ILE A 313 5.77 20.92 -2.81
N ILE A 314 5.47 19.69 -3.21
CA ILE A 314 5.12 19.32 -4.59
C ILE A 314 3.73 18.68 -4.57
N HIS A 315 2.77 19.30 -5.26
CA HIS A 315 1.40 18.79 -5.34
C HIS A 315 1.21 17.99 -6.64
N LEU A 316 0.89 16.70 -6.50
CA LEU A 316 0.69 15.75 -7.58
C LEU A 316 -0.76 15.28 -7.61
N LYS A 317 -1.32 15.10 -8.81
CA LYS A 317 -2.64 14.52 -9.02
C LYS A 317 -2.53 13.21 -9.76
N GLN A 318 -2.93 12.10 -9.15
CA GLN A 318 -2.92 10.80 -9.81
C GLN A 318 -3.98 10.76 -10.91
N VAL A 319 -3.60 10.20 -12.06
CA VAL A 319 -4.46 9.99 -13.22
C VAL A 319 -4.43 8.52 -13.63
N ILE A 320 -5.45 8.08 -14.36
CA ILE A 320 -5.41 6.78 -15.04
C ILE A 320 -4.66 7.01 -16.36
N PRO A 321 -3.55 6.30 -16.63
CA PRO A 321 -2.84 6.43 -17.90
C PRO A 321 -3.69 5.88 -19.05
N ASN A 322 -3.46 6.39 -20.27
CA ASN A 322 -4.14 5.89 -21.48
C ASN A 322 -3.65 4.49 -21.90
N GLU A 323 -2.46 4.11 -21.44
CA GLU A 323 -1.75 2.86 -21.78
C GLU A 323 -1.43 2.07 -20.51
N THR A 324 -1.25 0.76 -20.64
CA THR A 324 -1.02 -0.15 -19.51
C THR A 324 0.42 -0.04 -19.01
N LEU A 325 0.68 0.85 -18.04
CA LEU A 325 2.00 0.97 -17.39
C LEU A 325 2.32 -0.17 -16.41
N LEU A 326 1.28 -0.85 -15.91
CA LEU A 326 1.38 -2.03 -15.05
C LEU A 326 0.28 -3.03 -15.46
N GLN A 327 0.66 -4.25 -15.84
CA GLN A 327 -0.32 -5.30 -16.16
C GLN A 327 -1.04 -5.78 -14.88
N PRO A 328 -2.36 -6.01 -14.87
CA PRO A 328 -3.04 -6.59 -13.71
C PRO A 328 -2.60 -8.04 -13.45
N PRO A 329 -2.39 -8.46 -12.19
CA PRO A 329 -1.72 -9.74 -11.89
C PRO A 329 -2.55 -11.01 -12.14
N PHE A 330 -3.87 -10.88 -12.35
CA PHE A 330 -4.79 -11.98 -12.67
C PHE A 330 -6.04 -11.47 -13.41
N GLU A 331 -6.79 -12.35 -14.06
CA GLU A 331 -7.99 -11.97 -14.82
C GLU A 331 -9.07 -11.34 -13.91
N GLY A 332 -9.67 -10.23 -14.35
CA GLY A 332 -10.68 -9.49 -13.59
C GLY A 332 -10.13 -8.63 -12.44
N ALA A 333 -8.82 -8.67 -12.18
CA ALA A 333 -8.14 -7.79 -11.24
C ALA A 333 -8.34 -6.31 -11.60
N CYS A 334 -8.44 -5.44 -10.59
CA CYS A 334 -8.77 -4.02 -10.78
C CYS A 334 -7.74 -3.13 -10.08
N LEU A 335 -6.76 -2.64 -10.86
CA LEU A 335 -5.73 -1.71 -10.37
C LEU A 335 -6.35 -0.39 -9.89
N TYR A 336 -7.38 0.11 -10.60
CA TYR A 336 -8.12 1.34 -10.30
C TYR A 336 -9.54 1.04 -9.80
N PRO A 337 -10.14 1.91 -8.97
CA PRO A 337 -11.50 1.73 -8.48
C PRO A 337 -12.51 1.69 -9.64
N LYS A 338 -13.43 0.72 -9.61
CA LYS A 338 -14.53 0.63 -10.58
C LYS A 338 -15.37 1.90 -10.50
N ILE A 339 -15.28 2.76 -11.51
CA ILE A 339 -16.01 4.04 -11.59
C ILE A 339 -17.51 3.76 -11.44
N LYS A 340 -18.07 4.07 -10.26
CA LYS A 340 -19.51 4.01 -9.99
C LYS A 340 -20.20 5.04 -10.88
N ARG A 341 -20.57 4.64 -12.11
CA ARG A 341 -21.29 5.49 -13.07
C ARG A 341 -22.46 6.13 -12.34
N PRO A 342 -22.51 7.49 -12.22
CA PRO A 342 -23.51 8.13 -11.38
C PRO A 342 -24.92 7.67 -11.77
N TRP A 343 -25.71 7.21 -10.79
CA TRP A 343 -27.09 6.75 -10.97
C TRP A 343 -27.93 7.73 -11.82
N TYR A 344 -27.63 9.03 -11.64
CA TYR A 344 -28.20 10.12 -12.40
C TYR A 344 -27.95 10.04 -13.92
N ARG A 345 -26.83 9.51 -14.43
CA ARG A 345 -26.55 9.47 -15.89
C ARG A 345 -27.58 8.64 -16.67
N LYS A 346 -28.08 7.52 -16.11
CA LYS A 346 -29.16 6.73 -16.72
C LYS A 346 -30.53 7.39 -16.53
N LYS A 347 -30.74 8.14 -15.44
CA LYS A 347 -32.00 8.83 -15.14
C LYS A 347 -32.12 10.26 -15.69
N ARG A 348 -31.05 10.87 -16.22
CA ARG A 348 -31.04 12.22 -16.82
C ARG A 348 -32.05 12.38 -17.96
N ILE A 349 -32.38 11.29 -18.67
CA ILE A 349 -33.42 11.26 -19.71
C ILE A 349 -34.76 10.78 -19.12
N VAL A 350 -34.73 9.75 -18.26
CA VAL A 350 -35.95 9.13 -17.69
C VAL A 350 -36.74 10.09 -16.80
N ILE A 351 -36.08 10.94 -16.00
CA ILE A 351 -36.77 11.87 -15.08
C ILE A 351 -37.52 12.97 -15.86
N PRO A 352 -36.91 13.71 -16.80
CA PRO A 352 -37.65 14.66 -17.64
C PRO A 352 -38.76 14.01 -18.46
N LEU A 353 -38.53 12.80 -19.01
CA LEU A 353 -39.52 12.12 -19.84
C LEU A 353 -40.73 11.63 -19.02
N ALA A 354 -40.50 11.12 -17.80
CA ALA A 354 -41.58 10.80 -16.86
C ALA A 354 -42.35 12.06 -16.42
N PHE A 355 -41.64 13.17 -16.17
CA PHE A 355 -42.28 14.44 -15.81
C PHE A 355 -43.15 14.98 -16.96
N LEU A 356 -42.69 14.88 -18.20
CA LEU A 356 -43.46 15.27 -19.39
C LEU A 356 -44.71 14.40 -19.55
N VAL A 357 -44.62 13.08 -19.36
CA VAL A 357 -45.79 12.18 -19.37
C VAL A 357 -46.81 12.56 -18.28
N ILE A 358 -46.35 12.87 -17.06
CA ILE A 358 -47.22 13.34 -15.97
C ILE A 358 -47.91 14.66 -16.35
N MET A 359 -47.18 15.62 -16.93
CA MET A 359 -47.75 16.90 -17.37
C MET A 359 -48.80 16.71 -18.48
N CYS A 360 -48.59 15.78 -19.42
CA CYS A 360 -49.59 15.43 -20.42
C CYS A 360 -50.86 14.82 -19.80
N ILE A 361 -50.73 13.92 -18.82
CA ILE A 361 -51.87 13.33 -18.09
C ILE A 361 -52.64 14.40 -17.31
N VAL A 362 -51.95 15.29 -16.61
CA VAL A 362 -52.59 16.40 -15.89
C VAL A 362 -53.32 17.33 -16.86
N ALA A 363 -52.72 17.64 -18.01
CA ALA A 363 -53.36 18.47 -19.04
C ALA A 363 -54.64 17.84 -19.62
N THR A 364 -54.66 16.52 -19.89
CA THR A 364 -55.88 15.84 -20.38
C THR A 364 -56.99 15.80 -19.32
N ILE A 365 -56.65 15.58 -18.05
CA ILE A 365 -57.62 15.62 -16.93
C ILE A 365 -58.22 17.03 -16.78
N ILE A 366 -57.40 18.08 -16.78
CA ILE A 366 -57.87 19.47 -16.71
C ILE A 366 -58.74 19.82 -17.93
N GLY A 367 -58.32 19.41 -19.13
CA GLY A 367 -59.09 19.59 -20.36
C GLY A 367 -60.47 18.93 -20.31
N ALA A 368 -60.57 17.69 -19.82
CA ALA A 368 -61.83 16.99 -19.64
C ALA A 368 -62.76 17.67 -18.63
N ILE A 369 -62.24 18.13 -17.48
CA ILE A 369 -63.00 18.84 -16.45
C ILE A 369 -63.53 20.19 -16.99
N LEU A 370 -62.71 20.94 -17.71
CA LEU A 370 -63.10 22.24 -18.29
C LEU A 370 -64.09 22.07 -19.44
N GLY A 371 -63.89 21.09 -20.33
CA GLY A 371 -64.83 20.76 -21.40
C GLY A 371 -66.20 20.35 -20.87
N SER A 372 -66.23 19.52 -19.82
CA SER A 372 -67.48 19.12 -19.14
C SER A 372 -68.23 20.32 -18.54
N ARG A 373 -67.51 21.30 -17.98
CA ARG A 373 -68.08 22.55 -17.47
C ARG A 373 -68.53 23.53 -18.57
N ALA A 374 -67.99 23.43 -19.78
CA ALA A 374 -68.45 24.20 -20.92
C ALA A 374 -69.74 23.61 -21.52
N ALA A 375 -69.83 22.29 -21.63
CA ALA A 375 -71.00 21.59 -22.15
C ALA A 375 -72.28 21.80 -21.31
N ASN A 376 -72.15 21.94 -19.99
CA ASN A 376 -73.27 22.20 -19.08
C ASN A 376 -73.73 23.68 -19.04
N LYS A 377 -73.40 24.50 -20.03
CA LYS A 377 -74.02 25.81 -20.24
C LYS A 377 -75.02 25.76 -21.38
N GLU A 378 -76.30 25.63 -21.03
CA GLU A 378 -77.39 25.80 -21.99
C GLU A 378 -77.31 27.17 -22.70
N PRO A 379 -77.62 27.25 -24.00
CA PRO A 379 -77.73 28.52 -24.68
C PRO A 379 -78.95 29.28 -24.13
N ARG A 380 -78.74 30.43 -23.50
CA ARG A 380 -79.82 31.36 -23.17
C ARG A 380 -80.49 31.80 -24.46
N MET A 381 -81.71 31.31 -24.70
CA MET A 381 -82.55 31.69 -25.82
C MET A 381 -82.98 33.17 -25.65
N TYR A 382 -82.26 34.08 -26.31
CA TYR A 382 -82.67 35.48 -26.43
C TYR A 382 -83.85 35.57 -27.39
N ALA A 383 -85.06 35.48 -26.84
CA ALA A 383 -86.30 35.74 -27.57
C ALA A 383 -86.40 37.24 -27.89
N PHE A 384 -85.87 37.65 -29.04
CA PHE A 384 -86.23 38.92 -29.67
C PHE A 384 -87.68 38.81 -30.15
N PHE A 385 -88.56 39.64 -29.58
CA PHE A 385 -89.91 39.87 -30.06
C PHE A 385 -90.13 41.37 -30.15
N ASP A 386 -89.90 41.93 -31.34
CA ASP A 386 -90.26 43.31 -31.69
C ASP A 386 -91.50 43.29 -32.59
N VAL A 387 -92.57 43.92 -32.10
CA VAL A 387 -93.62 44.63 -32.84
C VAL A 387 -94.29 43.92 -34.03
N LEU A 388 -95.51 43.40 -33.78
CA LEU A 388 -96.74 43.95 -34.40
C LEU A 388 -97.99 43.60 -33.58
#